data_AF-A0A968TQL9-F1
#
_entry.id   AF-A0A968TQL9-F1
#
_cell.length_a   1.000
_cell.length_b   1.000
_cell.length_c   1.000
_cell.angle_alpha   90.00
_cell.angle_beta   90.00
_cell.angle_gamma   90.00
#
_symmetry.space_group_name_H-M   'P 1'
#
loop_
_entity.id
_entity.type
_entity.pdbx_description
1 polymer ?
#
loop_
_entity_poly.entity_id
_entity_poly.type
_entity_poly.pdbx_seq_one_letter_code
_entity_poly.pdbx_strand_id
1 'polypeptide(L)'
;MALIVQKYGGTSVGSVERIQAVAARVAQAARAGHAIVVVVSAMGKTTDGLVKLATEISTNPSRREMDMLLSTGEQVSIALLSMALQELGQPAVSLTGAQVGIVTEAEHTRARILSIETDRIARHLDRGEVVVVAGFQGIASSSDLEITTLGRGGSDTSAVALAAALRAEKCEIYTDVPGILTADPRLVPDAQLMSEITSDEMLELASLGAKVLHPRSVEIARNYGVTLVVRSSWTDDPGTKVVSPVPQPRPLEGLEIAHPVDAVEFDTDQAKVALLRVPDRPGVAARLFGEIALQDLDVDLIIQSIHEGNTNDIAFTVVQASLTRAEAVAEAIAPALRSAAMAANEAEVLIERRMAKVSVAGAGMIGRPGVAAEMFSTLANAGVNIQMISTSEVKVSCAIAIEDCDRAIAALCQAFNISSSPVRLEAAPRQAAEDLPPVRGAALDLNQARLAIRHVPDRPGMAARIFRLLASRNISVDMIIQSQRCRLVDGTATRDIAFTVAQMDAEAAQVALEQSDLGCGEVTIDRSIAKKETFDLLGMNRLLPVEPSRGSSSL
;
A
#
# COMPACT_ATOMS: atom_id res chain seq x y z
N MET A 1 -0.67 -28.70 19.81
CA MET A 1 -1.04 -28.90 18.40
C MET A 1 -1.24 -27.51 17.82
N ALA A 2 -0.32 -27.07 16.97
CA ALA A 2 -0.44 -25.76 16.30
C ALA A 2 -1.24 -25.92 15.01
N LEU A 3 -2.10 -24.95 14.70
CA LEU A 3 -2.75 -24.84 13.40
C LEU A 3 -1.88 -23.97 12.49
N ILE A 4 -1.47 -24.51 11.34
CA ILE A 4 -0.63 -23.84 10.36
C ILE A 4 -1.36 -23.81 9.02
N VAL A 5 -1.44 -22.62 8.41
CA VAL A 5 -1.89 -22.49 7.02
C VAL A 5 -0.67 -22.39 6.12
N GLN A 6 -0.56 -23.22 5.10
CA GLN A 6 0.54 -23.21 4.14
C GLN A 6 0.01 -22.88 2.76
N LYS A 7 0.58 -21.88 2.09
CA LYS A 7 0.25 -21.54 0.71
C LYS A 7 1.39 -21.93 -0.21
N TYR A 8 1.09 -22.60 -1.32
CA TYR A 8 2.08 -22.90 -2.37
C TYR A 8 1.73 -22.18 -3.67
N GLY A 9 2.68 -21.39 -4.18
CA GLY A 9 2.54 -20.69 -5.46
C GLY A 9 2.59 -21.60 -6.68
N GLY A 10 2.24 -21.08 -7.85
CA GLY A 10 2.16 -21.89 -9.08
C GLY A 10 3.49 -22.53 -9.49
N THR A 11 4.62 -21.89 -9.22
CA THR A 11 5.96 -22.46 -9.45
C THR A 11 6.26 -23.62 -8.51
N SER A 12 5.76 -23.57 -7.26
CA SER A 12 5.88 -24.64 -6.26
C SER A 12 5.06 -25.89 -6.60
N VAL A 13 4.04 -25.78 -7.46
CA VAL A 13 3.19 -26.89 -7.93
C VAL A 13 3.19 -27.05 -9.45
N GLY A 14 4.23 -26.54 -10.13
CA GLY A 14 4.27 -26.48 -11.59
C GLY A 14 4.46 -27.81 -12.32
N SER A 15 4.82 -28.89 -11.61
CA SER A 15 4.99 -30.23 -12.15
C SER A 15 4.55 -31.30 -11.14
N VAL A 16 4.40 -32.55 -11.59
CA VAL A 16 4.02 -33.67 -10.73
C VAL A 16 5.08 -33.90 -9.63
N GLU A 17 6.36 -33.83 -10.00
CA GLU A 17 7.48 -34.00 -9.04
C GLU A 17 7.45 -32.91 -7.97
N ARG A 18 7.08 -31.68 -8.36
CA ARG A 18 6.92 -30.56 -7.43
C ARG A 18 5.74 -30.76 -6.49
N ILE A 19 4.60 -31.22 -7.01
CA ILE A 19 3.42 -31.57 -6.20
C ILE A 19 3.77 -32.68 -5.19
N GLN A 20 4.51 -33.72 -5.61
CA GLN A 20 4.96 -34.79 -4.71
C GLN A 20 5.91 -34.27 -3.62
N ALA A 21 6.83 -33.35 -3.95
CA ALA A 21 7.71 -32.73 -2.97
C ALA A 21 6.93 -31.87 -1.95
N VAL A 22 5.94 -31.12 -2.41
CA VAL A 22 5.02 -30.36 -1.54
C VAL A 22 4.23 -31.32 -0.63
N ALA A 23 3.67 -32.41 -1.18
CA ALA A 23 2.94 -33.42 -0.40
C ALA A 23 3.83 -34.04 0.69
N ALA A 24 5.09 -34.34 0.38
CA ALA A 24 6.04 -34.88 1.36
C ALA A 24 6.29 -33.91 2.53
N ARG A 25 6.48 -32.62 2.23
CA ARG A 25 6.66 -31.55 3.23
C ARG A 25 5.43 -31.39 4.11
N VAL A 26 4.25 -31.30 3.50
CA VAL A 26 2.97 -31.18 4.21
C VAL A 26 2.73 -32.39 5.12
N ALA A 27 2.95 -33.61 4.62
CA ALA A 27 2.81 -34.84 5.40
C ALA A 27 3.82 -34.90 6.55
N GLN A 28 5.04 -34.38 6.38
CA GLN A 28 6.00 -34.25 7.48
C GLN A 28 5.51 -33.31 8.58
N ALA A 29 4.95 -32.15 8.21
CA ALA A 29 4.39 -31.20 9.17
C ALA A 29 3.18 -31.78 9.92
N ALA A 30 2.28 -32.49 9.22
CA ALA A 30 1.16 -33.20 9.83
C ALA A 30 1.63 -34.29 10.81
N ARG A 31 2.63 -35.10 10.42
CA ARG A 31 3.24 -36.13 11.30
C ARG A 31 3.96 -35.55 12.52
N ALA A 32 4.41 -34.31 12.45
CA ALA A 32 4.96 -33.58 13.61
C ALA A 32 3.87 -33.13 14.61
N GLY A 33 2.59 -33.42 14.36
CA GLY A 33 1.49 -33.12 15.26
C GLY A 33 0.88 -31.73 15.05
N HIS A 34 1.04 -31.15 13.87
CA HIS A 34 0.40 -29.91 13.46
C HIS A 34 -0.91 -30.18 12.71
N ALA A 35 -1.93 -29.36 12.94
CA ALA A 35 -3.10 -29.31 12.09
C ALA A 35 -2.77 -28.43 10.87
N ILE A 36 -2.97 -28.94 9.66
CA ILE A 36 -2.52 -28.27 8.43
C ILE A 36 -3.70 -27.98 7.50
N VAL A 37 -3.81 -26.72 7.10
CA VAL A 37 -4.62 -26.27 5.96
C VAL A 37 -3.68 -25.82 4.86
N VAL A 38 -3.85 -26.34 3.65
CA VAL A 38 -3.02 -26.00 2.50
C VAL A 38 -3.83 -25.21 1.49
N VAL A 39 -3.31 -24.09 1.02
CA VAL A 39 -3.86 -23.32 -0.12
C VAL A 39 -2.93 -23.47 -1.31
N VAL A 40 -3.45 -23.83 -2.47
CA VAL A 40 -2.64 -23.96 -3.68
C VAL A 40 -3.16 -23.06 -4.80
N SER A 41 -2.23 -22.42 -5.50
CA SER A 41 -2.48 -21.74 -6.77
C SER A 41 -2.55 -22.74 -7.93
N ALA A 42 -3.01 -22.29 -9.09
CA ALA A 42 -2.95 -23.07 -10.32
C ALA A 42 -1.50 -23.44 -10.71
N MET A 43 -1.32 -24.59 -11.34
CA MET A 43 0.00 -25.11 -11.74
C MET A 43 0.72 -24.17 -12.74
N GLY A 44 1.93 -23.76 -12.40
CA GLY A 44 2.84 -23.07 -13.31
C GLY A 44 2.22 -21.85 -14.01
N LYS A 45 2.19 -21.88 -15.34
CA LYS A 45 1.64 -20.81 -16.20
C LYS A 45 0.20 -21.08 -16.67
N THR A 46 -0.52 -21.99 -16.00
CA THR A 46 -1.88 -22.40 -16.41
C THR A 46 -2.83 -21.21 -16.49
N THR A 47 -2.82 -20.33 -15.47
CA THR A 47 -3.67 -19.13 -15.46
C THR A 47 -3.40 -18.22 -16.65
N ASP A 48 -2.13 -17.96 -16.97
CA ASP A 48 -1.76 -17.13 -18.13
C ASP A 48 -2.22 -17.77 -19.45
N GLY A 49 -2.13 -19.10 -19.55
CA GLY A 49 -2.65 -19.85 -20.69
C GLY A 49 -4.17 -19.74 -20.86
N LEU A 50 -4.91 -19.81 -19.75
CA LEU A 50 -6.37 -19.64 -19.75
C LEU A 50 -6.77 -18.21 -20.14
N VAL A 51 -6.08 -17.19 -19.62
CA VAL A 51 -6.29 -15.79 -20.02
C VAL A 51 -6.03 -15.62 -21.51
N LYS A 52 -4.94 -16.20 -22.03
CA LYS A 52 -4.60 -16.13 -23.45
C LYS A 52 -5.72 -16.72 -24.33
N LEU A 53 -6.23 -17.90 -23.99
CA LEU A 53 -7.34 -18.52 -24.73
C LEU A 53 -8.60 -17.64 -24.71
N ALA A 54 -8.93 -17.03 -23.58
CA ALA A 54 -10.06 -16.12 -23.50
C ALA A 54 -9.87 -14.89 -24.40
N THR A 55 -8.66 -14.31 -24.43
CA THR A 55 -8.35 -13.16 -25.30
C THR A 55 -8.30 -13.49 -26.79
N GLU A 56 -7.99 -14.73 -27.15
CA GLU A 56 -8.08 -15.21 -28.54
C GLU A 56 -9.54 -15.34 -29.01
N ILE A 57 -10.49 -15.52 -28.08
CA ILE A 57 -11.93 -15.59 -28.35
C ILE A 57 -12.60 -14.21 -28.32
N SER A 58 -12.25 -13.37 -27.35
CA SER A 58 -12.88 -12.05 -27.15
C SER A 58 -11.86 -11.01 -26.71
N THR A 59 -11.92 -9.82 -27.33
CA THR A 59 -11.14 -8.66 -26.90
C THR A 59 -11.65 -8.02 -25.61
N ASN A 60 -12.86 -8.38 -25.17
CA ASN A 60 -13.47 -7.94 -23.92
C ASN A 60 -14.28 -9.09 -23.30
N PRO A 61 -13.60 -10.13 -22.77
CA PRO A 61 -14.28 -11.29 -22.19
C PRO A 61 -15.11 -10.88 -20.98
N SER A 62 -16.29 -11.51 -20.81
CA SER A 62 -17.14 -11.29 -19.65
C SER A 62 -16.40 -11.65 -18.36
N ARG A 63 -16.41 -10.75 -17.38
CA ARG A 63 -15.72 -10.93 -16.09
C ARG A 63 -16.23 -12.15 -15.31
N ARG A 64 -17.54 -12.44 -15.38
CA ARG A 64 -18.14 -13.64 -14.77
C ARG A 64 -17.56 -14.93 -15.35
N GLU A 65 -17.47 -15.01 -16.68
CA GLU A 65 -16.92 -16.19 -17.36
C GLU A 65 -15.42 -16.32 -17.10
N MET A 66 -14.70 -15.21 -16.98
CA MET A 66 -13.29 -15.23 -16.59
C MET A 66 -13.11 -15.83 -15.20
N ASP A 67 -13.95 -15.47 -14.22
CA ASP A 67 -13.87 -16.05 -12.88
C ASP A 67 -14.12 -17.55 -12.89
N MET A 68 -15.16 -18.00 -13.61
CA MET A 68 -15.45 -19.41 -13.82
C MET A 68 -14.24 -20.13 -14.46
N LEU A 69 -13.70 -19.58 -15.54
CA LEU A 69 -12.57 -20.16 -16.27
C LEU A 69 -11.31 -20.29 -15.39
N LEU A 70 -10.88 -19.20 -14.75
CA LEU A 70 -9.63 -19.17 -14.00
C LEU A 70 -9.68 -20.02 -12.73
N SER A 71 -10.86 -20.16 -12.10
CA SER A 71 -11.04 -21.02 -10.92
C SER A 71 -10.72 -22.49 -11.17
N THR A 72 -10.85 -22.96 -12.41
CA THR A 72 -10.61 -24.36 -12.79
C THR A 72 -9.15 -24.79 -12.59
N GLY A 73 -8.18 -23.87 -12.78
CA GLY A 73 -6.76 -24.18 -12.63
C GLY A 73 -6.39 -24.60 -11.20
N GLU A 74 -7.03 -23.99 -10.20
CA GLU A 74 -6.80 -24.33 -8.80
C GLU A 74 -7.56 -25.59 -8.39
N GLN A 75 -8.74 -25.84 -8.96
CA GLN A 75 -9.48 -27.08 -8.73
C GLN A 75 -8.69 -28.32 -9.18
N VAL A 76 -7.96 -28.21 -10.30
CA VAL A 76 -7.02 -29.27 -10.72
C VAL A 76 -5.90 -29.45 -9.70
N SER A 77 -5.33 -28.34 -9.21
CA SER A 77 -4.17 -28.35 -8.31
C SER A 77 -4.49 -28.97 -6.95
N ILE A 78 -5.64 -28.62 -6.34
CA ILE A 78 -6.07 -29.19 -5.05
C ILE A 78 -6.33 -30.69 -5.14
N ALA A 79 -6.86 -31.16 -6.27
CA ALA A 79 -7.19 -32.57 -6.47
C ALA A 79 -5.90 -33.38 -6.55
N LEU A 80 -4.94 -32.94 -7.37
CA LEU A 80 -3.65 -33.61 -7.53
C LEU A 80 -2.84 -33.64 -6.23
N LEU A 81 -2.80 -32.53 -5.48
CA LEU A 81 -2.08 -32.50 -4.20
C LEU A 81 -2.74 -33.41 -3.15
N SER A 82 -4.07 -33.45 -3.10
CA SER A 82 -4.79 -34.33 -2.17
C SER A 82 -4.53 -35.81 -2.48
N MET A 83 -4.54 -36.20 -3.77
CA MET A 83 -4.17 -37.55 -4.20
C MET A 83 -2.73 -37.90 -3.80
N ALA A 84 -1.78 -36.97 -4.00
CA ALA A 84 -0.39 -37.18 -3.63
C ALA A 84 -0.19 -37.35 -2.10
N LEU A 85 -0.94 -36.61 -1.28
CA LEU A 85 -0.94 -36.79 0.18
C LEU A 85 -1.48 -38.16 0.60
N GLN A 86 -2.58 -38.59 -0.02
CA GLN A 86 -3.21 -39.88 0.24
C GLN A 86 -2.28 -41.04 -0.12
N GLU A 87 -1.55 -40.94 -1.24
CA GLU A 87 -0.52 -41.92 -1.65
C GLU A 87 0.61 -42.04 -0.62
N LEU A 88 0.96 -40.94 0.07
CA LEU A 88 1.93 -40.93 1.17
C LEU A 88 1.35 -41.42 2.51
N GLY A 89 0.10 -41.89 2.52
CA GLY A 89 -0.61 -42.36 3.71
C GLY A 89 -1.09 -41.24 4.64
N GLN A 90 -1.08 -39.98 4.19
CA GLN A 90 -1.63 -38.85 4.93
C GLN A 90 -3.09 -38.61 4.50
N PRO A 91 -4.09 -38.79 5.38
CA PRO A 91 -5.47 -38.44 5.07
C PRO A 91 -5.56 -36.97 4.66
N ALA A 92 -6.21 -36.71 3.53
CA ALA A 92 -6.36 -35.37 2.97
C ALA A 92 -7.67 -35.23 2.20
N VAL A 93 -8.23 -34.03 2.18
CA VAL A 93 -9.46 -33.68 1.47
C VAL A 93 -9.29 -32.37 0.71
N SER A 94 -9.76 -32.31 -0.53
CA SER A 94 -9.82 -31.08 -1.30
C SER A 94 -11.16 -30.36 -1.12
N LEU A 95 -11.12 -29.03 -0.97
CA LEU A 95 -12.30 -28.18 -0.87
C LEU A 95 -12.18 -26.96 -1.81
N THR A 96 -13.25 -26.64 -2.54
CA THR A 96 -13.35 -25.39 -3.30
C THR A 96 -13.74 -24.21 -2.40
N GLY A 97 -13.60 -22.98 -2.88
CA GLY A 97 -13.99 -21.77 -2.12
C GLY A 97 -15.45 -21.82 -1.63
N ALA A 98 -16.37 -22.27 -2.48
CA ALA A 98 -17.78 -22.49 -2.12
C ALA A 98 -17.98 -23.57 -1.05
N GLN A 99 -17.20 -24.65 -1.10
CA GLN A 99 -17.29 -25.75 -0.14
C GLN A 99 -16.72 -25.38 1.23
N VAL A 100 -15.70 -24.53 1.26
CA VAL A 100 -15.18 -23.91 2.49
C VAL A 100 -16.19 -22.91 3.04
N GLY A 101 -16.84 -22.14 2.17
CA GLY A 101 -17.71 -21.03 2.56
C GLY A 101 -16.97 -19.69 2.58
N ILE A 102 -16.09 -19.47 1.60
CA ILE A 102 -15.46 -18.15 1.37
C ILE A 102 -16.47 -17.27 0.64
N VAL A 103 -17.14 -16.39 1.38
CA VAL A 103 -18.15 -15.47 0.84
C VAL A 103 -17.48 -14.17 0.43
N THR A 104 -17.85 -13.63 -0.73
CA THR A 104 -17.23 -12.46 -1.33
C THR A 104 -18.25 -11.44 -1.85
N GLU A 105 -17.77 -10.25 -2.22
CA GLU A 105 -18.53 -9.31 -3.03
C GLU A 105 -18.89 -9.88 -4.42
N ALA A 106 -19.90 -9.32 -5.07
CA ALA A 106 -20.30 -9.70 -6.43
C ALA A 106 -19.46 -9.04 -7.55
N GLU A 107 -18.33 -8.40 -7.22
CA GLU A 107 -17.44 -7.79 -8.21
C GLU A 107 -16.46 -8.85 -8.76
N HIS A 108 -16.78 -9.41 -9.92
CA HIS A 108 -15.94 -10.41 -10.58
C HIS A 108 -14.51 -9.91 -10.86
N THR A 109 -13.55 -10.84 -10.97
CA THR A 109 -12.11 -10.65 -11.24
C THR A 109 -11.26 -10.02 -10.14
N ARG A 110 -11.89 -9.53 -9.06
CA ARG A 110 -11.22 -8.79 -7.97
C ARG A 110 -12.08 -8.70 -6.72
N ALA A 111 -12.91 -9.70 -6.49
CA ALA A 111 -13.82 -9.72 -5.36
C ALA A 111 -13.04 -9.64 -4.03
N ARG A 112 -13.69 -9.07 -3.01
CA ARG A 112 -13.14 -9.01 -1.66
C ARG A 112 -13.83 -10.01 -0.75
N ILE A 113 -13.07 -10.59 0.19
CA ILE A 113 -13.60 -11.57 1.14
C ILE A 113 -14.46 -10.85 2.21
N LEU A 114 -15.72 -11.25 2.31
CA LEU A 114 -16.65 -10.78 3.33
C LEU A 114 -16.55 -11.62 4.60
N SER A 115 -16.59 -12.93 4.47
CA SER A 115 -16.53 -13.86 5.59
C SER A 115 -16.05 -15.23 5.14
N ILE A 116 -15.62 -16.05 6.10
CA ILE A 116 -15.21 -17.43 5.87
C ILE A 116 -15.87 -18.32 6.92
N GLU A 117 -16.66 -19.30 6.47
CA GLU A 117 -17.22 -20.34 7.32
C GLU A 117 -16.15 -21.37 7.72
N THR A 118 -15.94 -21.60 9.01
CA THR A 118 -14.83 -22.44 9.50
C THR A 118 -15.24 -23.87 9.86
N ASP A 119 -16.53 -24.12 10.09
CA ASP A 119 -17.04 -25.37 10.69
C ASP A 119 -16.69 -26.62 9.89
N ARG A 120 -16.71 -26.51 8.56
CA ARG A 120 -16.35 -27.65 7.70
C ARG A 120 -14.87 -27.97 7.81
N ILE A 121 -14.00 -26.97 7.79
CA ILE A 121 -12.55 -27.16 7.93
C ILE A 121 -12.25 -27.78 9.29
N ALA A 122 -12.81 -27.22 10.37
CA ALA A 122 -12.61 -27.73 11.73
C ALA A 122 -12.94 -29.23 11.85
N ARG A 123 -14.09 -29.67 11.31
CA ARG A 123 -14.49 -31.09 11.32
C ARG A 123 -13.52 -32.03 10.61
N HIS A 124 -12.86 -31.58 9.55
CA HIS A 124 -11.85 -32.38 8.85
C HIS A 124 -10.52 -32.40 9.62
N LEU A 125 -10.10 -31.26 10.16
CA LEU A 125 -8.90 -31.17 11.01
C LEU A 125 -9.01 -32.06 12.27
N ASP A 126 -10.19 -32.11 12.90
CA ASP A 126 -10.46 -32.96 14.07
C ASP A 126 -10.32 -34.47 13.77
N ARG A 127 -10.41 -34.85 12.49
CA ARG A 127 -10.19 -36.23 12.02
C ARG A 127 -8.73 -36.53 11.66
N GLY A 128 -7.84 -35.56 11.86
CA GLY A 128 -6.43 -35.65 11.46
C GLY A 128 -6.21 -35.54 9.94
N GLU A 129 -7.20 -35.04 9.20
CA GLU A 129 -7.08 -34.82 7.76
C GLU A 129 -6.38 -33.50 7.47
N VAL A 130 -5.54 -33.49 6.43
CA VAL A 130 -5.03 -32.25 5.83
C VAL A 130 -6.10 -31.67 4.91
N VAL A 131 -6.48 -30.42 5.12
CA VAL A 131 -7.49 -29.75 4.28
C VAL A 131 -6.79 -28.95 3.18
N VAL A 132 -7.00 -29.32 1.92
CA VAL A 132 -6.42 -28.66 0.75
C VAL A 132 -7.48 -27.78 0.08
N VAL A 133 -7.36 -26.46 0.23
CA VAL A 133 -8.31 -25.47 -0.25
C VAL A 133 -7.84 -24.87 -1.58
N ALA A 134 -8.77 -24.69 -2.52
CA ALA A 134 -8.48 -23.91 -3.71
C ALA A 134 -8.43 -22.44 -3.33
N GLY A 135 -7.26 -21.81 -3.53
CA GLY A 135 -7.10 -20.37 -3.29
C GLY A 135 -7.90 -19.53 -4.29
N PHE A 136 -7.74 -18.20 -4.23
CA PHE A 136 -8.16 -17.21 -5.24
C PHE A 136 -9.66 -17.15 -5.59
N GLN A 137 -10.47 -18.11 -5.19
CA GLN A 137 -11.88 -18.20 -5.52
C GLN A 137 -12.77 -18.19 -4.28
N GLY A 138 -13.94 -17.59 -4.44
CA GLY A 138 -15.01 -17.56 -3.45
C GLY A 138 -16.37 -17.64 -4.12
N ILE A 139 -17.41 -17.40 -3.34
CA ILE A 139 -18.78 -17.38 -3.81
C ILE A 139 -19.40 -16.01 -3.52
N ALA A 140 -20.02 -15.42 -4.53
CA ALA A 140 -20.68 -14.14 -4.37
C ALA A 140 -21.78 -14.25 -3.30
N SER A 141 -21.90 -13.23 -2.47
CA SER A 141 -22.98 -13.08 -1.47
C SER A 141 -24.40 -12.95 -2.06
N SER A 142 -24.54 -12.95 -3.40
CA SER A 142 -25.83 -12.94 -4.07
C SER A 142 -26.55 -14.29 -3.97
N SER A 143 -27.87 -14.28 -4.21
CA SER A 143 -28.71 -15.50 -4.23
C SER A 143 -28.25 -16.56 -5.24
N ASP A 144 -27.52 -16.12 -6.25
CA ASP A 144 -27.19 -16.94 -7.42
C ASP A 144 -25.90 -17.75 -7.24
N LEU A 145 -25.19 -17.54 -6.12
CA LEU A 145 -24.03 -18.33 -5.70
C LEU A 145 -22.93 -18.45 -6.77
N GLU A 146 -22.71 -17.34 -7.49
CA GLU A 146 -21.73 -17.25 -8.58
C GLU A 146 -20.29 -17.40 -8.08
N ILE A 147 -19.45 -18.06 -8.89
CA ILE A 147 -18.00 -18.14 -8.62
C ILE A 147 -17.39 -16.76 -8.85
N THR A 148 -16.64 -16.30 -7.86
CA THR A 148 -15.87 -15.07 -7.98
C THR A 148 -14.39 -15.36 -7.77
N THR A 149 -13.55 -14.54 -8.39
CA THR A 149 -12.11 -14.57 -8.12
C THR A 149 -11.65 -13.31 -7.41
N LEU A 150 -10.63 -13.45 -6.59
CA LEU A 150 -10.07 -12.39 -5.77
C LEU A 150 -9.06 -11.52 -6.53
N GLY A 151 -8.79 -11.82 -7.80
CA GLY A 151 -7.79 -11.12 -8.61
C GLY A 151 -6.35 -11.51 -8.30
N ARG A 152 -5.38 -10.74 -8.80
CA ARG A 152 -3.95 -11.06 -8.61
C ARG A 152 -3.62 -11.18 -7.12
N GLY A 153 -2.77 -12.14 -6.77
CA GLY A 153 -2.45 -12.46 -5.36
C GLY A 153 -3.61 -13.06 -4.56
N GLY A 154 -4.70 -13.46 -5.21
CA GLY A 154 -5.88 -14.00 -4.54
C GLY A 154 -5.59 -15.26 -3.73
N SER A 155 -4.67 -16.12 -4.14
CA SER A 155 -4.29 -17.30 -3.34
C SER A 155 -3.55 -16.91 -2.04
N ASP A 156 -2.72 -15.86 -2.06
CA ASP A 156 -2.09 -15.34 -0.82
C ASP A 156 -3.15 -14.76 0.11
N THR A 157 -4.07 -13.96 -0.46
CA THR A 157 -5.20 -13.36 0.26
C THR A 157 -6.08 -14.44 0.90
N SER A 158 -6.38 -15.52 0.17
CA SER A 158 -7.16 -16.66 0.69
C SER A 158 -6.47 -17.34 1.86
N ALA A 159 -5.15 -17.58 1.77
CA ALA A 159 -4.39 -18.25 2.81
C ALA A 159 -4.34 -17.42 4.11
N VAL A 160 -4.10 -16.12 4.00
CA VAL A 160 -4.06 -15.25 5.18
C VAL A 160 -5.46 -15.06 5.76
N ALA A 161 -6.49 -14.92 4.95
CA ALA A 161 -7.87 -14.83 5.42
C ALA A 161 -8.31 -16.12 6.15
N LEU A 162 -7.95 -17.29 5.63
CA LEU A 162 -8.17 -18.58 6.31
C LEU A 162 -7.40 -18.64 7.64
N ALA A 163 -6.16 -18.19 7.66
CA ALA A 163 -5.36 -18.14 8.89
C ALA A 163 -5.99 -17.23 9.94
N ALA A 164 -6.51 -16.07 9.54
CA ALA A 164 -7.24 -15.16 10.41
C ALA A 164 -8.54 -15.79 10.95
N ALA A 165 -9.37 -16.34 10.05
CA ALA A 165 -10.66 -16.95 10.41
C ALA A 165 -10.50 -18.15 11.35
N LEU A 166 -9.49 -19.00 11.11
CA LEU A 166 -9.22 -20.19 11.91
C LEU A 166 -8.33 -19.91 13.13
N ARG A 167 -7.87 -18.67 13.33
CA ARG A 167 -6.91 -18.28 14.38
C ARG A 167 -5.65 -19.15 14.36
N ALA A 168 -5.11 -19.37 13.17
CA ALA A 168 -3.88 -20.13 12.98
C ALA A 168 -2.69 -19.44 13.65
N GLU A 169 -1.70 -20.22 14.10
CA GLU A 169 -0.49 -19.69 14.73
C GLU A 169 0.34 -18.87 13.74
N LYS A 170 0.40 -19.34 12.48
CA LYS A 170 1.11 -18.68 11.39
C LYS A 170 0.55 -19.10 10.03
N CYS A 171 0.79 -18.24 9.05
CA CYS A 171 0.58 -18.53 7.64
C CYS A 171 1.93 -18.55 6.92
N GLU A 172 2.30 -19.71 6.35
CA GLU A 172 3.54 -19.89 5.60
C GLU A 172 3.26 -19.70 4.11
N ILE A 173 3.95 -18.77 3.47
CA ILE A 173 3.84 -18.50 2.03
C ILE A 173 5.07 -19.10 1.34
N TYR A 174 4.87 -20.21 0.65
CA TYR A 174 5.90 -20.91 -0.11
C TYR A 174 5.95 -20.43 -1.56
N THR A 175 7.16 -20.08 -1.98
CA THR A 175 7.47 -19.52 -3.30
C THR A 175 8.85 -20.01 -3.80
N ASP A 176 9.33 -19.46 -4.92
CA ASP A 176 10.61 -19.78 -5.56
C ASP A 176 11.80 -18.94 -5.08
N VAL A 177 11.55 -18.00 -4.19
CA VAL A 177 12.58 -17.19 -3.52
C VAL A 177 12.79 -17.66 -2.07
N PRO A 178 14.00 -17.49 -1.49
CA PRO A 178 14.30 -17.88 -0.12
C PRO A 178 13.50 -17.10 0.94
N GLY A 179 13.08 -15.87 0.61
CA GLY A 179 12.33 -14.98 1.48
C GLY A 179 12.31 -13.57 0.89
N ILE A 180 12.27 -12.55 1.74
CA ILE A 180 12.28 -11.14 1.35
C ILE A 180 13.71 -10.61 1.45
N LEU A 181 14.16 -9.96 0.38
CA LEU A 181 15.51 -9.41 0.25
C LEU A 181 15.50 -7.89 0.48
N THR A 182 16.66 -7.31 0.82
CA THR A 182 16.84 -5.85 0.97
C THR A 182 16.62 -5.05 -0.31
N ALA A 183 16.76 -5.69 -1.47
CA ALA A 183 16.49 -5.12 -2.79
C ALA A 183 16.23 -6.27 -3.80
N ASP A 184 15.80 -5.93 -5.03
CA ASP A 184 15.66 -6.92 -6.09
C ASP A 184 17.05 -7.47 -6.50
N PRO A 185 17.33 -8.78 -6.32
CA PRO A 185 18.65 -9.37 -6.59
C PRO A 185 19.02 -9.35 -8.08
N ARG A 186 18.04 -9.16 -8.98
CA ARG A 186 18.28 -9.02 -10.42
C ARG A 186 18.91 -7.65 -10.76
N LEU A 187 18.70 -6.67 -9.90
CA LEU A 187 19.22 -5.30 -10.04
C LEU A 187 20.42 -5.06 -9.12
N VAL A 188 20.40 -5.63 -7.91
CA VAL A 188 21.43 -5.48 -6.88
C VAL A 188 21.91 -6.86 -6.45
N PRO A 189 23.03 -7.38 -7.00
CA PRO A 189 23.51 -8.73 -6.71
C PRO A 189 23.81 -9.00 -5.22
N ASP A 190 24.18 -7.96 -4.48
CA ASP A 190 24.52 -8.04 -3.05
C ASP A 190 23.29 -7.90 -2.13
N ALA A 191 22.07 -8.03 -2.66
CA ALA A 191 20.84 -8.00 -1.88
C ALA A 191 20.83 -9.13 -0.84
N GLN A 192 20.51 -8.78 0.41
CA GLN A 192 20.60 -9.69 1.55
C GLN A 192 19.22 -10.20 1.99
N LEU A 193 19.16 -11.44 2.46
CA LEU A 193 17.95 -12.04 3.02
C LEU A 193 17.64 -11.45 4.39
N MET A 194 16.43 -10.92 4.54
CA MET A 194 15.93 -10.46 5.83
C MET A 194 15.46 -11.64 6.66
N SER A 195 15.84 -11.67 7.94
CA SER A 195 15.26 -12.61 8.91
C SER A 195 13.84 -12.19 9.31
N GLU A 196 13.62 -10.88 9.46
CA GLU A 196 12.37 -10.29 9.91
C GLU A 196 12.10 -8.95 9.24
N ILE A 197 10.82 -8.66 8.98
CA ILE A 197 10.30 -7.39 8.46
C ILE A 197 8.93 -7.14 9.10
N THR A 198 8.57 -5.90 9.36
CA THR A 198 7.23 -5.55 9.84
C THR A 198 6.20 -5.58 8.70
N SER A 199 4.92 -5.76 9.04
CA SER A 199 3.85 -5.71 8.04
C SER A 199 3.74 -4.35 7.36
N ASP A 200 4.04 -3.24 8.06
CA ASP A 200 4.03 -1.90 7.47
C ASP A 200 5.18 -1.72 6.47
N GLU A 201 6.41 -2.13 6.82
CA GLU A 201 7.55 -2.16 5.89
C GLU A 201 7.28 -3.05 4.68
N MET A 202 6.63 -4.20 4.90
CA MET A 202 6.27 -5.12 3.82
C MET A 202 5.16 -4.55 2.92
N LEU A 203 4.22 -3.75 3.45
CA LEU A 203 3.20 -3.09 2.64
C LEU A 203 3.83 -2.07 1.70
N GLU A 204 4.74 -1.22 2.20
CA GLU A 204 5.50 -0.26 1.40
C GLU A 204 6.37 -0.99 0.35
N LEU A 205 6.94 -2.15 0.67
CA LEU A 205 7.68 -2.96 -0.30
C LEU A 205 6.78 -3.57 -1.39
N ALA A 206 5.65 -4.15 -0.99
CA ALA A 206 4.80 -4.94 -1.87
C ALA A 206 4.12 -4.08 -2.95
N SER A 207 3.75 -2.86 -2.58
CA SER A 207 3.19 -1.86 -3.50
C SER A 207 4.19 -1.40 -4.56
N LEU A 208 5.48 -1.35 -4.22
CA LEU A 208 6.59 -1.03 -5.14
C LEU A 208 6.95 -2.14 -6.13
N GLY A 209 6.10 -3.16 -6.23
CA GLY A 209 6.26 -4.24 -7.19
C GLY A 209 7.20 -5.35 -6.71
N ALA A 210 7.52 -5.42 -5.42
CA ALA A 210 8.17 -6.60 -4.85
C ALA A 210 7.24 -7.81 -5.01
N LYS A 211 7.52 -8.68 -5.99
CA LYS A 211 6.64 -9.78 -6.43
C LYS A 211 6.55 -10.97 -5.47
N VAL A 212 6.83 -10.78 -4.19
CA VAL A 212 6.95 -11.85 -3.20
C VAL A 212 5.65 -12.06 -2.44
N LEU A 213 5.00 -10.99 -1.99
CA LEU A 213 3.71 -11.02 -1.30
C LEU A 213 2.77 -10.00 -1.90
N HIS A 214 1.49 -10.35 -1.99
CA HIS A 214 0.48 -9.40 -2.41
C HIS A 214 0.10 -8.42 -1.28
N PRO A 215 -0.01 -7.10 -1.51
CA PRO A 215 -0.31 -6.13 -0.44
C PRO A 215 -1.56 -6.46 0.38
N ARG A 216 -2.64 -6.89 -0.28
CA ARG A 216 -3.89 -7.31 0.39
C ARG A 216 -3.69 -8.43 1.42
N SER A 217 -2.78 -9.37 1.19
CA SER A 217 -2.54 -10.46 2.15
C SER A 217 -1.76 -9.96 3.37
N VAL A 218 -0.79 -9.05 3.16
CA VAL A 218 -0.04 -8.40 4.23
C VAL A 218 -0.95 -7.52 5.09
N GLU A 219 -1.89 -6.80 4.45
CA GLU A 219 -2.90 -6.00 5.15
C GLU A 219 -3.76 -6.86 6.08
N ILE A 220 -4.31 -7.98 5.59
CA ILE A 220 -5.10 -8.89 6.44
C ILE A 220 -4.23 -9.41 7.59
N ALA A 221 -2.97 -9.77 7.32
CA ALA A 221 -2.06 -10.25 8.35
C ALA A 221 -1.79 -9.20 9.43
N ARG A 222 -1.64 -7.94 9.05
CA ARG A 222 -1.54 -6.79 9.97
C ARG A 222 -2.81 -6.63 10.80
N ASN A 223 -3.96 -6.57 10.14
CA ASN A 223 -5.24 -6.24 10.76
C ASN A 223 -5.73 -7.31 11.74
N TYR A 224 -5.39 -8.58 11.51
CA TYR A 224 -5.78 -9.72 12.34
C TYR A 224 -4.62 -10.33 13.13
N GLY A 225 -3.41 -9.78 13.04
CA GLY A 225 -2.25 -10.25 13.81
C GLY A 225 -1.75 -11.63 13.40
N VAL A 226 -1.98 -12.02 12.13
CA VAL A 226 -1.47 -13.29 11.60
C VAL A 226 0.02 -13.14 11.33
N THR A 227 0.83 -14.01 11.93
CA THR A 227 2.27 -14.07 11.61
C THR A 227 2.45 -14.70 10.24
N LEU A 228 3.10 -14.00 9.30
CA LEU A 228 3.47 -14.59 8.00
C LEU A 228 4.91 -15.08 8.02
N VAL A 229 5.18 -16.13 7.24
CA VAL A 229 6.55 -16.59 6.99
C VAL A 229 6.71 -16.86 5.49
N VAL A 230 7.54 -16.07 4.82
CA VAL A 230 7.87 -16.27 3.40
C VAL A 230 9.04 -17.23 3.28
N ARG A 231 8.87 -18.33 2.55
CA ARG A 231 9.88 -19.38 2.42
C ARG A 231 9.99 -19.90 1.00
N SER A 232 11.14 -20.50 0.69
CA SER A 232 11.27 -21.28 -0.54
C SER A 232 10.62 -22.65 -0.40
N SER A 233 9.90 -23.13 -1.41
CA SER A 233 9.52 -24.55 -1.48
C SER A 233 10.66 -25.49 -1.89
N TRP A 234 11.81 -24.95 -2.32
CA TRP A 234 12.97 -25.72 -2.78
C TRP A 234 13.94 -26.08 -1.66
N THR A 235 13.92 -25.34 -0.56
CA THR A 235 14.85 -25.50 0.56
C THR A 235 14.09 -25.58 1.88
N ASP A 236 14.79 -25.93 2.96
CA ASP A 236 14.23 -25.93 4.31
C ASP A 236 14.65 -24.70 5.12
N ASP A 237 15.23 -23.71 4.46
CA ASP A 237 15.66 -22.46 5.07
C ASP A 237 14.49 -21.77 5.79
N PRO A 238 14.74 -21.08 6.92
CA PRO A 238 13.70 -20.47 7.75
C PRO A 238 12.90 -19.40 7.02
N GLY A 239 13.51 -18.76 6.02
CA GLY A 239 12.93 -17.66 5.25
C GLY A 239 12.82 -16.36 6.04
N THR A 240 11.85 -15.52 5.69
CA THR A 240 11.62 -14.22 6.34
C THR A 240 10.30 -14.22 7.09
N LYS A 241 10.32 -13.79 8.35
CA LYS A 241 9.12 -13.57 9.15
C LYS A 241 8.57 -12.17 8.91
N VAL A 242 7.27 -12.07 8.62
CA VAL A 242 6.57 -10.78 8.61
C VAL A 242 5.82 -10.65 9.94
N VAL A 243 6.19 -9.63 10.71
CA VAL A 243 5.65 -9.39 12.05
C VAL A 243 4.68 -8.20 12.05
N SER A 244 3.57 -8.36 12.74
CA SER A 244 2.58 -7.29 12.92
C SER A 244 2.60 -6.79 14.35
N PRO A 245 2.35 -5.49 14.59
CA PRO A 245 1.99 -5.02 15.92
C PRO A 245 0.72 -5.75 16.41
N VAL A 246 0.52 -5.80 17.74
CA VAL A 246 -0.67 -6.45 18.31
C VAL A 246 -1.93 -5.69 17.83
N PRO A 247 -2.81 -6.32 17.04
CA PRO A 247 -3.96 -5.63 16.49
C PRO A 247 -5.02 -5.40 17.56
N GLN A 248 -5.86 -4.38 17.35
CA GLN A 248 -7.13 -4.29 18.06
C GLN A 248 -8.07 -5.42 17.60
N PRO A 249 -8.96 -5.94 18.47
CA PRO A 249 -9.94 -6.94 18.05
C PRO A 249 -10.82 -6.42 16.91
N ARG A 250 -10.86 -7.16 15.79
CA ARG A 250 -11.73 -6.87 14.64
C ARG A 250 -12.71 -8.02 14.42
N PRO A 251 -13.95 -7.75 13.97
CA PRO A 251 -14.87 -8.81 13.57
C PRO A 251 -14.32 -9.55 12.35
N LEU A 252 -14.65 -10.84 12.22
CA LEU A 252 -14.33 -11.62 11.01
C LEU A 252 -15.35 -11.38 9.88
N GLU A 253 -16.46 -10.68 10.18
CA GLU A 253 -17.41 -10.19 9.18
C GLU A 253 -16.87 -8.90 8.53
N GLY A 254 -16.94 -8.83 7.21
CA GLY A 254 -16.25 -7.80 6.44
C GLY A 254 -14.74 -7.97 6.46
N LEU A 255 -14.24 -9.22 6.43
CA LEU A 255 -12.84 -9.59 6.67
C LEU A 255 -11.86 -8.68 5.93
N GLU A 256 -12.15 -8.43 4.65
CA GLU A 256 -11.34 -7.59 3.76
C GLU A 256 -11.97 -6.24 3.42
N ILE A 257 -13.26 -6.03 3.74
CA ILE A 257 -13.94 -4.74 3.58
C ILE A 257 -13.87 -3.96 4.89
N ALA A 258 -12.66 -3.88 5.44
CA ALA A 258 -12.39 -2.99 6.55
C ALA A 258 -12.46 -1.52 6.10
N HIS A 259 -12.53 -0.61 7.06
CA HIS A 259 -12.34 0.81 6.81
C HIS A 259 -11.02 1.00 6.05
N PRO A 260 -11.02 1.65 4.87
CA PRO A 260 -9.78 1.83 4.11
C PRO A 260 -8.76 2.71 4.84
N VAL A 261 -9.25 3.50 5.79
CA VAL A 261 -8.48 4.38 6.65
C VAL A 261 -8.62 3.86 8.08
N ASP A 262 -7.50 3.53 8.70
CA ASP A 262 -7.41 3.09 10.10
C ASP A 262 -7.35 4.29 11.06
N ALA A 263 -6.73 5.40 10.62
CA ALA A 263 -6.47 6.56 11.47
C ALA A 263 -6.51 7.88 10.69
N VAL A 264 -6.92 8.93 11.39
CA VAL A 264 -6.64 10.32 11.03
C VAL A 264 -5.57 10.84 11.98
N GLU A 265 -4.49 11.31 11.39
CA GLU A 265 -3.33 11.86 12.08
C GLU A 265 -3.24 13.35 11.84
N PHE A 266 -2.69 14.07 12.80
CA PHE A 266 -2.42 15.49 12.64
C PHE A 266 -1.15 15.92 13.36
N ASP A 267 -0.55 17.00 12.85
CA ASP A 267 0.56 17.70 13.46
C ASP A 267 0.40 19.21 13.24
N THR A 268 0.44 19.97 14.32
CA THR A 268 0.34 21.45 14.32
C THR A 268 1.69 22.13 14.59
N ASP A 269 2.71 21.35 14.95
CA ASP A 269 4.08 21.84 15.16
C ASP A 269 4.87 21.74 13.85
N GLN A 270 4.33 22.32 12.78
CA GLN A 270 4.93 22.26 11.45
C GLN A 270 5.13 23.67 10.87
N ALA A 271 6.29 23.87 10.26
CA ALA A 271 6.61 25.04 9.47
C ALA A 271 7.22 24.61 8.13
N LYS A 272 6.90 25.35 7.07
CA LYS A 272 7.36 25.06 5.71
C LYS A 272 8.50 25.99 5.32
N VAL A 273 9.52 25.40 4.70
CA VAL A 273 10.58 26.09 3.98
C VAL A 273 10.52 25.64 2.52
N ALA A 274 10.47 26.59 1.59
CA ALA A 274 10.42 26.29 0.16
C ALA A 274 11.51 27.07 -0.59
N LEU A 275 12.35 26.36 -1.35
CA LEU A 275 13.24 26.95 -2.34
C LEU A 275 12.58 26.89 -3.70
N LEU A 276 12.15 28.04 -4.21
CA LEU A 276 11.54 28.17 -5.52
C LEU A 276 12.57 28.42 -6.60
N ARG A 277 12.30 27.91 -7.80
CA ARG A 277 13.11 28.19 -9.01
C ARG A 277 14.57 27.78 -8.84
N VAL A 278 14.81 26.63 -8.22
CA VAL A 278 16.14 26.02 -8.17
C VAL A 278 16.47 25.32 -9.50
N PRO A 279 17.75 25.24 -9.92
CA PRO A 279 18.11 24.52 -11.14
C PRO A 279 17.70 23.05 -11.08
N ASP A 280 17.04 22.55 -12.12
CA ASP A 280 16.62 21.15 -12.21
C ASP A 280 17.77 20.30 -12.75
N ARG A 281 18.74 19.98 -11.89
CA ARG A 281 19.91 19.16 -12.22
C ARG A 281 20.36 18.31 -11.03
N PRO A 282 21.05 17.18 -11.28
CA PRO A 282 21.58 16.34 -10.20
C PRO A 282 22.45 17.12 -9.21
N GLY A 283 22.31 16.79 -7.92
CA GLY A 283 23.10 17.37 -6.83
C GLY A 283 22.48 18.55 -6.10
N VAL A 284 21.43 19.20 -6.64
CA VAL A 284 20.77 20.34 -5.97
C VAL A 284 20.09 19.92 -4.67
N ALA A 285 19.22 18.90 -4.70
CA ALA A 285 18.58 18.36 -3.51
C ALA A 285 19.61 17.78 -2.52
N ALA A 286 20.60 17.03 -3.01
CA ALA A 286 21.65 16.44 -2.17
C ALA A 286 22.45 17.50 -1.41
N ARG A 287 22.75 18.64 -2.04
CA ARG A 287 23.43 19.76 -1.38
C ARG A 287 22.53 20.40 -0.33
N LEU A 288 21.26 20.68 -0.67
CA LEU A 288 20.30 21.27 0.26
C LEU A 288 20.14 20.42 1.52
N PHE A 289 19.79 19.15 1.37
CA PHE A 289 19.55 18.27 2.51
C PHE A 289 20.84 17.81 3.21
N GLY A 290 21.98 17.78 2.53
CA GLY A 290 23.28 17.55 3.15
C GLY A 290 23.66 18.64 4.15
N GLU A 291 23.47 19.92 3.78
CA GLU A 291 23.73 21.05 4.69
C GLU A 291 22.72 21.13 5.83
N ILE A 292 21.44 20.81 5.58
CA ILE A 292 20.40 20.71 6.62
C ILE A 292 20.80 19.62 7.64
N ALA A 293 21.23 18.44 7.17
CA ALA A 293 21.65 17.34 8.02
C ALA A 293 22.90 17.68 8.87
N LEU A 294 23.85 18.46 8.33
CA LEU A 294 25.02 18.93 9.09
C LEU A 294 24.65 19.82 10.29
N GLN A 295 23.44 20.40 10.30
CA GLN A 295 22.91 21.20 11.40
C GLN A 295 22.04 20.39 12.39
N ASP A 296 22.01 19.05 12.27
CA ASP A 296 21.15 18.15 13.04
C ASP A 296 19.67 18.59 13.01
N LEU A 297 19.22 18.99 11.82
CA LEU A 297 17.83 19.37 11.56
C LEU A 297 17.10 18.18 10.97
N ASP A 298 16.06 17.76 11.68
CA ASP A 298 15.13 16.74 11.20
C ASP A 298 14.11 17.36 10.23
N VAL A 299 13.84 16.66 9.14
CA VAL A 299 12.94 17.08 8.07
C VAL A 299 11.83 16.03 7.96
N ASP A 300 10.58 16.50 7.91
CA ASP A 300 9.40 15.63 7.84
C ASP A 300 8.95 15.45 6.38
N LEU A 301 8.16 16.38 5.83
CA LEU A 301 7.77 16.29 4.42
C LEU A 301 8.88 16.82 3.53
N ILE A 302 9.17 16.11 2.44
CA ILE A 302 9.96 16.62 1.31
C ILE A 302 9.10 16.53 0.06
N ILE A 303 8.87 17.66 -0.59
CA ILE A 303 7.97 17.78 -1.74
C ILE A 303 8.70 18.50 -2.87
N GLN A 304 8.92 17.78 -3.96
CA GLN A 304 9.41 18.33 -5.22
C GLN A 304 8.47 17.88 -6.33
N SER A 305 7.81 18.84 -6.97
CA SER A 305 6.82 18.56 -8.02
C SER A 305 7.48 18.51 -9.40
N ILE A 306 6.67 18.64 -10.45
CA ILE A 306 7.11 18.67 -11.84
C ILE A 306 7.91 19.94 -12.15
N HIS A 307 8.97 19.76 -12.95
CA HIS A 307 9.82 20.86 -13.38
C HIS A 307 9.06 21.84 -14.29
N GLU A 308 9.58 23.05 -14.37
CA GLU A 308 9.15 24.10 -15.29
C GLU A 308 10.38 24.66 -15.99
N GLY A 309 10.45 24.45 -17.32
CA GLY A 309 11.68 24.66 -18.07
C GLY A 309 12.82 23.85 -17.45
N ASN A 310 13.89 24.55 -17.06
CA ASN A 310 15.08 23.98 -16.42
C ASN A 310 15.13 24.24 -14.90
N THR A 311 13.98 24.50 -14.26
CA THR A 311 13.90 24.78 -12.83
C THR A 311 12.84 23.93 -12.13
N ASN A 312 12.98 23.77 -10.83
CA ASN A 312 12.00 23.11 -9.98
C ASN A 312 11.84 23.85 -8.65
N ASP A 313 10.89 23.42 -7.82
CA ASP A 313 10.71 23.89 -6.45
C ASP A 313 10.89 22.74 -5.49
N ILE A 314 11.60 23.00 -4.39
CA ILE A 314 11.76 22.03 -3.31
C ILE A 314 11.15 22.66 -2.06
N ALA A 315 10.09 22.06 -1.53
CA ALA A 315 9.57 22.39 -0.21
C ALA A 315 9.85 21.27 0.77
N PHE A 316 10.06 21.64 2.01
CA PHE A 316 10.14 20.70 3.10
C PHE A 316 9.55 21.29 4.37
N THR A 317 9.17 20.42 5.32
CA THR A 317 8.66 20.85 6.62
C THR A 317 9.60 20.46 7.75
N VAL A 318 9.62 21.30 8.77
CA VAL A 318 10.37 21.11 10.02
C VAL A 318 9.49 21.47 11.21
N VAL A 319 9.84 20.99 12.39
CA VAL A 319 9.25 21.47 13.64
C VAL A 319 9.47 22.97 13.82
N GLN A 320 8.52 23.70 14.44
CA GLN A 320 8.61 25.17 14.51
C GLN A 320 9.87 25.64 15.23
N ALA A 321 10.33 24.91 16.25
CA ALA A 321 11.57 25.20 16.97
C ALA A 321 12.84 25.16 16.09
N SER A 322 12.79 24.44 14.97
CA SER A 322 13.88 24.30 14.01
C SER A 322 13.80 25.29 12.84
N LEU A 323 12.69 26.03 12.69
CA LEU A 323 12.42 26.86 11.53
C LEU A 323 13.51 27.92 11.27
N THR A 324 13.92 28.68 12.29
CA THR A 324 14.92 29.74 12.11
C THR A 324 16.27 29.18 11.63
N ARG A 325 16.63 27.97 12.08
CA ARG A 325 17.86 27.30 11.61
C ARG A 325 17.69 26.80 10.18
N ALA A 326 16.56 26.18 9.85
CA ALA A 326 16.27 25.71 8.50
C ALA A 326 16.19 26.86 7.47
N GLU A 327 15.57 27.99 7.84
CA GLU A 327 15.51 29.23 7.07
C GLU A 327 16.92 29.76 6.79
N ALA A 328 17.77 29.88 7.81
CA ALA A 328 19.14 30.35 7.65
C ALA A 328 19.98 29.45 6.72
N VAL A 329 19.82 28.12 6.81
CA VAL A 329 20.49 27.17 5.91
C VAL A 329 20.01 27.33 4.48
N ALA A 330 18.69 27.41 4.26
CA ALA A 330 18.09 27.63 2.95
C ALA A 330 18.57 28.95 2.31
N GLU A 331 18.57 30.04 3.08
CA GLU A 331 19.06 31.35 2.65
C GLU A 331 20.56 31.36 2.34
N ALA A 332 21.37 30.62 3.09
CA ALA A 332 22.80 30.51 2.83
C ALA A 332 23.11 29.71 1.55
N ILE A 333 22.30 28.71 1.23
CA ILE A 333 22.49 27.85 0.05
C ILE A 333 21.96 28.51 -1.22
N ALA A 334 20.86 29.25 -1.12
CA ALA A 334 20.18 29.88 -2.25
C ALA A 334 21.13 30.63 -3.22
N PRO A 335 22.04 31.53 -2.76
CA PRO A 335 22.98 32.23 -3.64
C PRO A 335 23.87 31.30 -4.46
N ALA A 336 24.26 30.15 -3.92
CA ALA A 336 25.14 29.20 -4.60
C ALA A 336 24.40 28.32 -5.63
N LEU A 337 23.08 28.42 -5.68
CA LEU A 337 22.23 27.81 -6.69
C LEU A 337 21.87 28.77 -7.83
N ARG A 338 22.20 30.07 -7.70
CA ARG A 338 21.94 31.09 -8.71
C ARG A 338 23.04 31.16 -9.77
N SER A 339 22.67 31.56 -10.97
CA SER A 339 23.58 31.86 -12.09
C SER A 339 24.46 33.08 -11.81
N ALA A 340 23.92 34.05 -11.07
CA ALA A 340 24.63 35.22 -10.56
C ALA A 340 24.13 35.56 -9.14
N ALA A 341 25.00 36.10 -8.29
CA ALA A 341 24.68 36.39 -6.89
C ALA A 341 23.39 37.25 -6.70
N MET A 342 23.11 38.13 -7.67
CA MET A 342 21.98 39.08 -7.66
C MET A 342 20.80 38.65 -8.56
N ALA A 343 20.76 37.40 -9.06
CA ALA A 343 19.62 36.90 -9.83
C ALA A 343 18.40 36.69 -8.91
N ALA A 344 17.63 37.77 -8.66
CA ALA A 344 16.50 37.78 -7.72
C ALA A 344 15.34 36.84 -8.11
N ASN A 345 15.32 36.35 -9.35
CA ASN A 345 14.31 35.44 -9.88
C ASN A 345 14.73 33.95 -9.85
N GLU A 346 15.84 33.61 -9.18
CA GLU A 346 16.36 32.25 -9.05
C GLU A 346 16.58 31.90 -7.57
N ALA A 347 16.28 30.65 -7.19
CA ALA A 347 16.47 30.14 -5.82
C ALA A 347 15.95 31.12 -4.74
N GLU A 348 14.65 31.39 -4.77
CA GLU A 348 13.97 32.21 -3.77
C GLU A 348 13.54 31.35 -2.58
N VAL A 349 13.76 31.81 -1.36
CA VAL A 349 13.32 31.11 -0.15
C VAL A 349 11.99 31.70 0.32
N LEU A 350 10.98 30.84 0.45
CA LEU A 350 9.69 31.18 1.05
C LEU A 350 9.48 30.41 2.35
N ILE A 351 8.94 31.10 3.34
CA ILE A 351 8.70 30.56 4.67
C ILE A 351 7.23 30.69 5.03
N GLU A 352 6.65 29.60 5.51
CA GLU A 352 5.33 29.61 6.14
C GLU A 352 5.47 29.08 7.56
N ARG A 353 5.33 29.99 8.53
CA ARG A 353 5.68 29.75 9.93
C ARG A 353 4.65 28.90 10.68
N ARG A 354 3.42 28.85 10.19
CA ARG A 354 2.28 28.24 10.87
C ARG A 354 1.43 27.47 9.87
N MET A 355 1.55 26.16 9.90
CA MET A 355 0.71 25.25 9.14
C MET A 355 0.36 24.02 9.99
N ALA A 356 -0.66 23.29 9.57
CA ALA A 356 -0.93 21.96 10.09
C ALA A 356 -0.76 20.92 8.98
N LYS A 357 -0.28 19.74 9.37
CA LYS A 357 -0.31 18.53 8.55
C LYS A 357 -1.49 17.70 9.04
N VAL A 358 -2.38 17.32 8.14
CA VAL A 358 -3.44 16.33 8.40
C VAL A 358 -3.27 15.16 7.45
N SER A 359 -3.39 13.94 7.96
CA SER A 359 -3.19 12.74 7.16
C SER A 359 -4.29 11.72 7.42
N VAL A 360 -4.67 11.00 6.37
CA VAL A 360 -5.39 9.73 6.50
C VAL A 360 -4.39 8.60 6.31
N ALA A 361 -4.40 7.61 7.20
CA ALA A 361 -3.49 6.47 7.15
C ALA A 361 -4.26 5.15 7.29
N GLY A 362 -3.89 4.14 6.51
CA GLY A 362 -4.54 2.84 6.53
C GLY A 362 -4.06 1.94 5.38
N ALA A 363 -3.75 0.69 5.71
CA ALA A 363 -3.30 -0.28 4.70
C ALA A 363 -4.36 -0.53 3.62
N GLY A 364 -5.64 -0.39 3.96
CA GLY A 364 -6.77 -0.62 3.06
C GLY A 364 -6.96 0.44 1.97
N MET A 365 -6.10 1.46 1.91
CA MET A 365 -6.05 2.40 0.79
C MET A 365 -5.25 1.87 -0.40
N ILE A 366 -4.35 0.90 -0.21
CA ILE A 366 -3.48 0.39 -1.28
C ILE A 366 -4.33 -0.22 -2.40
N GLY A 367 -4.16 0.34 -3.60
CA GLY A 367 -4.88 -0.12 -4.79
C GLY A 367 -6.40 0.07 -4.72
N ARG A 368 -6.92 0.83 -3.75
CA ARG A 368 -8.35 1.15 -3.63
C ARG A 368 -8.62 2.54 -4.21
N PRO A 369 -9.27 2.64 -5.38
CA PRO A 369 -9.65 3.94 -5.93
C PRO A 369 -10.58 4.68 -4.96
N GLY A 370 -10.43 6.01 -4.90
CA GLY A 370 -11.39 6.89 -4.24
C GLY A 370 -11.03 7.34 -2.82
N VAL A 371 -10.08 6.73 -2.12
CA VAL A 371 -9.72 7.16 -0.74
C VAL A 371 -9.20 8.59 -0.72
N ALA A 372 -8.20 8.90 -1.55
CA ALA A 372 -7.68 10.27 -1.69
C ALA A 372 -8.78 11.24 -2.17
N ALA A 373 -9.64 10.79 -3.09
CA ALA A 373 -10.74 11.59 -3.63
C ALA A 373 -11.78 11.95 -2.55
N GLU A 374 -12.08 11.01 -1.66
CA GLU A 374 -12.96 11.20 -0.50
C GLU A 374 -12.33 12.14 0.52
N MET A 375 -11.04 11.97 0.86
CA MET A 375 -10.32 12.90 1.74
C MET A 375 -10.39 14.34 1.21
N PHE A 376 -10.06 14.56 -0.06
CA PHE A 376 -10.09 15.90 -0.65
C PHE A 376 -11.51 16.46 -0.75
N SER A 377 -12.51 15.61 -1.01
CA SER A 377 -13.93 16.01 -1.03
C SER A 377 -14.39 16.47 0.34
N THR A 378 -14.01 15.73 1.38
CA THR A 378 -14.33 16.02 2.78
C THR A 378 -13.71 17.35 3.22
N LEU A 379 -12.42 17.57 2.94
CA LEU A 379 -11.77 18.85 3.22
C LEU A 379 -12.42 20.00 2.45
N ALA A 380 -12.74 19.79 1.17
CA ALA A 380 -13.40 20.81 0.35
C ALA A 380 -14.79 21.18 0.84
N ASN A 381 -15.61 20.19 1.23
CA ASN A 381 -16.95 20.40 1.79
C ASN A 381 -16.89 21.14 3.13
N ALA A 382 -15.81 20.91 3.89
CA ALA A 382 -15.50 21.66 5.10
C ALA A 382 -14.88 23.05 4.81
N GLY A 383 -14.71 23.45 3.55
CA GLY A 383 -14.12 24.74 3.16
C GLY A 383 -12.63 24.86 3.52
N VAL A 384 -11.91 23.75 3.66
CA VAL A 384 -10.47 23.71 3.95
C VAL A 384 -9.70 23.66 2.63
N ASN A 385 -8.81 24.62 2.40
CA ASN A 385 -7.95 24.61 1.22
C ASN A 385 -6.70 23.74 1.45
N ILE A 386 -6.28 23.02 0.42
CA ILE A 386 -5.10 22.14 0.48
C ILE A 386 -3.91 22.89 -0.13
N GLN A 387 -2.89 23.15 0.67
CA GLN A 387 -1.69 23.86 0.22
C GLN A 387 -0.67 22.92 -0.43
N MET A 388 -0.47 21.74 0.16
CA MET A 388 0.45 20.71 -0.32
C MET A 388 -0.16 19.32 -0.14
N ILE A 389 0.16 18.41 -1.06
CA ILE A 389 -0.20 17.00 -0.98
C ILE A 389 1.09 16.19 -1.07
N SER A 390 1.22 15.21 -0.19
CA SER A 390 2.27 14.18 -0.21
C SER A 390 1.64 12.84 0.15
N THR A 391 2.06 11.78 -0.52
CA THR A 391 1.48 10.44 -0.38
C THR A 391 2.59 9.40 -0.22
N SER A 392 2.41 8.47 0.70
CA SER A 392 3.01 7.12 0.64
C SER A 392 1.92 6.11 0.27
N GLU A 393 2.25 4.83 0.27
CA GLU A 393 1.34 3.75 -0.13
C GLU A 393 0.19 3.56 0.85
N VAL A 394 0.43 3.83 2.13
CA VAL A 394 -0.56 3.69 3.21
C VAL A 394 -1.00 5.02 3.82
N LYS A 395 -0.55 6.17 3.28
CA LYS A 395 -0.81 7.48 3.88
C LYS A 395 -0.95 8.59 2.85
N VAL A 396 -2.01 9.39 2.98
CA VAL A 396 -2.18 10.66 2.23
C VAL A 396 -2.11 11.81 3.22
N SER A 397 -1.13 12.69 3.04
CA SER A 397 -0.87 13.85 3.90
C SER A 397 -1.16 15.16 3.16
N CYS A 398 -1.85 16.07 3.83
CA CYS A 398 -2.18 17.40 3.34
C CYS A 398 -1.63 18.47 4.29
N ALA A 399 -0.93 19.45 3.73
CA ALA A 399 -0.62 20.69 4.42
C ALA A 399 -1.81 21.65 4.28
N ILE A 400 -2.27 22.18 5.41
CA ILE A 400 -3.41 23.10 5.50
C ILE A 400 -3.07 24.27 6.44
N ALA A 401 -3.89 25.32 6.38
CA ALA A 401 -3.82 26.41 7.34
C ALA A 401 -4.07 25.88 8.76
N ILE A 402 -3.30 26.37 9.74
CA ILE A 402 -3.39 25.88 11.13
C ILE A 402 -4.77 26.15 11.74
N GLU A 403 -5.44 27.23 11.32
CA GLU A 403 -6.77 27.61 11.77
C GLU A 403 -7.86 26.63 11.31
N ASP A 404 -7.58 25.86 10.25
CA ASP A 404 -8.51 24.88 9.69
C ASP A 404 -8.33 23.48 10.27
N CYS A 405 -7.32 23.26 11.12
CA CYS A 405 -6.91 21.94 11.62
C CYS A 405 -8.05 21.19 12.31
N ASP A 406 -8.68 21.78 13.32
CA ASP A 406 -9.76 21.14 14.09
C ASP A 406 -10.96 20.78 13.21
N ARG A 407 -11.30 21.67 12.27
CA ARG A 407 -12.39 21.47 11.31
C ARG A 407 -12.07 20.34 10.33
N ALA A 408 -10.84 20.28 9.83
CA ALA A 408 -10.35 19.23 8.95
C ALA A 408 -10.39 17.86 9.65
N ILE A 409 -9.88 17.77 10.87
CA ILE A 409 -9.86 16.54 11.67
C ILE A 409 -11.28 16.03 11.91
N ALA A 410 -12.18 16.90 12.40
CA ALA A 410 -13.56 16.52 12.67
C ALA A 410 -14.28 15.99 11.42
N ALA A 411 -14.11 16.68 10.29
CA ALA A 411 -14.70 16.27 9.01
C ALA A 411 -14.13 14.92 8.52
N LEU A 412 -12.81 14.71 8.61
CA LEU A 412 -12.17 13.47 8.19
C LEU A 412 -12.54 12.28 9.09
N CYS A 413 -12.54 12.45 10.42
CA CYS A 413 -12.99 11.42 11.35
C CYS A 413 -14.44 11.01 11.09
N GLN A 414 -15.31 11.96 10.79
CA GLN A 414 -16.70 11.68 10.44
C GLN A 414 -16.81 10.95 9.09
N ALA A 415 -16.12 11.42 8.05
CA ALA A 415 -16.21 10.81 6.71
C ALA A 415 -15.71 9.36 6.69
N PHE A 416 -14.63 9.07 7.42
CA PHE A 416 -14.02 7.73 7.47
C PHE A 416 -14.50 6.87 8.65
N ASN A 417 -15.51 7.31 9.40
CA ASN A 417 -16.08 6.60 10.57
C ASN A 417 -15.04 6.21 11.64
N ILE A 418 -14.06 7.08 11.88
CA ILE A 418 -12.98 6.81 12.83
C ILE A 418 -13.46 7.14 14.24
N SER A 419 -13.58 6.10 15.07
CA SER A 419 -14.13 6.19 16.44
C SER A 419 -13.09 6.56 17.50
N SER A 420 -11.80 6.45 17.17
CA SER A 420 -10.69 6.80 18.07
C SER A 420 -10.39 8.30 18.06
N SER A 421 -9.87 8.83 19.18
CA SER A 421 -9.32 10.18 19.21
C SER A 421 -8.24 10.33 18.14
N PRO A 422 -8.22 11.45 17.40
CA PRO A 422 -7.22 11.67 16.36
C PRO A 422 -5.83 11.60 16.97
N VAL A 423 -4.90 10.99 16.24
CA VAL A 423 -3.56 10.75 16.74
C VAL A 423 -2.74 12.00 16.52
N ARG A 424 -2.24 12.59 17.61
CA ARG A 424 -1.19 13.61 17.52
C ARG A 424 0.13 12.92 17.24
N LEU A 425 0.79 13.31 16.16
CA LEU A 425 2.16 12.88 15.91
C LEU A 425 3.08 13.61 16.90
N GLU A 426 3.61 12.89 17.88
CA GLU A 426 4.73 13.37 18.69
C GLU A 426 6.03 12.83 18.10
N ALA A 427 7.09 13.64 18.09
CA ALA A 427 8.41 13.16 17.70
C ALA A 427 8.79 11.96 18.58
N ALA A 428 8.98 10.78 17.99
CA ALA A 428 9.34 9.60 18.75
C ALA A 428 10.61 9.87 19.58
N PRO A 429 10.67 9.43 20.85
CA PRO A 429 11.90 9.50 21.60
C PRO A 429 12.97 8.65 20.89
N ARG A 430 14.14 9.23 20.62
CA ARG A 430 15.32 8.61 19.96
C ARG A 430 15.81 7.28 20.59
N GLN A 431 15.21 6.83 21.70
CA GLN A 431 15.77 5.82 22.60
C GLN A 431 15.39 4.34 22.31
N ALA A 432 14.64 4.02 21.25
CA ALA A 432 14.24 2.62 20.99
C ALA A 432 14.89 1.95 19.75
N ALA A 433 15.71 2.67 18.98
CA ALA A 433 16.15 2.24 17.64
C ALA A 433 17.69 2.12 17.49
N GLU A 434 18.45 1.92 18.57
CA GLU A 434 19.93 1.92 18.48
C GLU A 434 20.52 0.77 17.64
N ASP A 435 19.78 -0.31 17.37
CA ASP A 435 20.29 -1.50 16.65
C ASP A 435 19.71 -1.71 15.24
N LEU A 436 18.80 -0.86 14.76
CA LEU A 436 18.16 -1.05 13.44
C LEU A 436 18.62 0.03 12.47
N PRO A 437 19.01 -0.34 11.23
CA PRO A 437 19.46 0.64 10.25
C PRO A 437 18.30 1.58 9.89
N PRO A 438 18.58 2.87 9.63
CA PRO A 438 17.57 3.87 9.28
C PRO A 438 16.91 3.59 7.93
N VAL A 439 17.42 2.66 7.13
CA VAL A 439 16.77 2.15 5.91
C VAL A 439 16.87 0.64 5.95
N ARG A 440 15.74 -0.04 5.78
CA ARG A 440 15.66 -1.51 5.81
C ARG A 440 15.81 -2.12 4.42
N GLY A 441 15.44 -1.38 3.38
CA GLY A 441 15.69 -1.76 2.00
C GLY A 441 15.21 -0.72 1.00
N ALA A 442 15.25 -1.09 -0.27
CA ALA A 442 14.82 -0.24 -1.37
C ALA A 442 14.13 -1.06 -2.48
N ALA A 443 13.14 -0.44 -3.13
CA ALA A 443 12.46 -1.03 -4.28
C ALA A 443 12.37 -0.05 -5.45
N LEU A 444 12.09 -0.62 -6.63
CA LEU A 444 12.03 0.07 -7.90
C LEU A 444 10.77 -0.37 -8.65
N ASP A 445 9.87 0.58 -8.91
CA ASP A 445 8.74 0.36 -9.80
C ASP A 445 8.96 1.07 -11.15
N LEU A 446 8.91 0.28 -12.22
CA LEU A 446 9.05 0.72 -13.61
C LEU A 446 7.71 0.73 -14.36
N ASN A 447 6.60 0.35 -13.71
CA ASN A 447 5.30 0.18 -14.35
C ASN A 447 4.33 1.34 -14.06
N GLN A 448 4.87 2.47 -13.62
CA GLN A 448 4.11 3.70 -13.39
C GLN A 448 4.25 4.64 -14.61
N ALA A 449 3.23 5.45 -14.81
CA ALA A 449 3.27 6.64 -15.65
C ALA A 449 2.95 7.86 -14.79
N ARG A 450 3.69 8.95 -15.00
CA ARG A 450 3.40 10.24 -14.37
C ARG A 450 2.45 11.02 -15.25
N LEU A 451 1.36 11.51 -14.68
CA LEU A 451 0.53 12.54 -15.27
C LEU A 451 0.74 13.86 -14.52
N ALA A 452 0.62 14.96 -15.26
CA ALA A 452 0.76 16.30 -14.74
C ALA A 452 -0.34 17.19 -15.30
N ILE A 453 -1.10 17.84 -14.42
CA ILE A 453 -2.13 18.81 -14.77
C ILE A 453 -1.58 20.19 -14.42
N ARG A 454 -1.39 21.03 -15.43
CA ARG A 454 -0.94 22.42 -15.24
C ARG A 454 -2.10 23.32 -14.83
N HIS A 455 -1.78 24.37 -14.09
CA HIS A 455 -2.71 25.47 -13.79
C HIS A 455 -4.06 25.04 -13.20
N VAL A 456 -4.05 24.07 -12.27
CA VAL A 456 -5.23 23.70 -11.48
C VAL A 456 -5.60 24.88 -10.57
N PRO A 457 -6.83 25.42 -10.61
CA PRO A 457 -7.24 26.50 -9.71
C PRO A 457 -7.00 26.17 -8.23
N ASP A 458 -6.30 27.05 -7.52
CA ASP A 458 -5.97 26.93 -6.09
C ASP A 458 -7.16 27.36 -5.23
N ARG A 459 -8.17 26.51 -5.21
CA ARG A 459 -9.37 26.69 -4.39
C ARG A 459 -9.91 25.34 -3.91
N PRO A 460 -10.63 25.31 -2.78
CA PRO A 460 -11.21 24.08 -2.24
C PRO A 460 -11.99 23.30 -3.30
N GLY A 461 -11.74 21.99 -3.36
CA GLY A 461 -12.49 21.05 -4.19
C GLY A 461 -11.90 20.74 -5.56
N MET A 462 -10.87 21.45 -6.03
CA MET A 462 -10.27 21.14 -7.34
C MET A 462 -9.59 19.78 -7.37
N ALA A 463 -8.72 19.47 -6.40
CA ALA A 463 -8.15 18.13 -6.24
C ALA A 463 -9.26 17.06 -6.12
N ALA A 464 -10.30 17.34 -5.32
CA ALA A 464 -11.43 16.44 -5.14
C ALA A 464 -12.17 16.11 -6.46
N ARG A 465 -12.32 17.08 -7.37
CA ARG A 465 -12.96 16.85 -8.68
C ARG A 465 -12.09 15.98 -9.58
N ILE A 466 -10.79 16.26 -9.65
CA ILE A 466 -9.80 15.50 -10.43
C ILE A 466 -9.80 14.03 -9.99
N PHE A 467 -9.59 13.79 -8.69
CA PHE A 467 -9.42 12.42 -8.20
C PHE A 467 -10.74 11.65 -8.09
N ARG A 468 -11.90 12.32 -7.92
CA ARG A 468 -13.21 11.65 -8.07
C ARG A 468 -13.46 11.20 -9.50
N LEU A 469 -13.07 12.00 -10.50
CA LEU A 469 -13.22 11.61 -11.89
C LEU A 469 -12.42 10.34 -12.20
N LEU A 470 -11.16 10.29 -11.76
CA LEU A 470 -10.32 9.09 -11.91
C LEU A 470 -10.90 7.89 -11.16
N ALA A 471 -11.30 8.08 -9.89
CA ALA A 471 -11.92 7.03 -9.08
C ALA A 471 -13.23 6.49 -9.67
N SER A 472 -14.06 7.36 -10.28
CA SER A 472 -15.32 6.95 -10.93
C SER A 472 -15.10 6.08 -12.17
N ARG A 473 -13.92 6.19 -12.78
CA ARG A 473 -13.45 5.30 -13.85
C ARG A 473 -12.63 4.13 -13.32
N ASN A 474 -12.62 3.94 -12.00
CA ASN A 474 -11.91 2.88 -11.31
C ASN A 474 -10.39 2.91 -11.57
N ILE A 475 -9.83 4.11 -11.74
CA ILE A 475 -8.38 4.31 -11.89
C ILE A 475 -7.82 4.56 -10.49
N SER A 476 -6.89 3.70 -10.06
CA SER A 476 -6.16 3.90 -8.81
C SER A 476 -4.99 4.84 -9.04
N VAL A 477 -4.80 5.78 -8.12
CA VAL A 477 -3.65 6.68 -8.10
C VAL A 477 -2.66 6.18 -7.07
N ASP A 478 -1.39 6.22 -7.41
CA ASP A 478 -0.27 5.69 -6.62
C ASP A 478 0.35 6.82 -5.78
N MET A 479 0.84 7.88 -6.43
CA MET A 479 1.42 9.05 -5.77
C MET A 479 0.70 10.33 -6.19
N ILE A 480 0.57 11.30 -5.29
CA ILE A 480 0.07 12.66 -5.59
C ILE A 480 1.02 13.70 -5.02
N ILE A 481 1.45 14.63 -5.85
CA ILE A 481 2.31 15.76 -5.49
C ILE A 481 1.71 17.05 -6.04
N GLN A 482 1.47 18.02 -5.15
CA GLN A 482 1.04 19.37 -5.53
C GLN A 482 2.22 20.35 -5.50
N SER A 483 2.35 21.17 -6.54
CA SER A 483 3.40 22.18 -6.67
C SER A 483 3.22 23.35 -5.70
N GLN A 484 4.36 23.94 -5.31
CA GLN A 484 4.44 25.08 -4.39
C GLN A 484 4.23 26.42 -5.09
N ARG A 485 4.58 26.51 -6.38
CA ARG A 485 4.33 27.69 -7.19
C ARG A 485 2.83 27.93 -7.35
N CYS A 486 2.38 29.05 -6.79
CA CYS A 486 1.08 29.62 -7.08
C CYS A 486 1.23 30.65 -8.20
N ARG A 487 0.50 30.47 -9.31
CA ARG A 487 0.50 31.39 -10.47
C ARG A 487 -0.85 32.04 -10.64
N LEU A 488 -0.89 33.33 -10.97
CA LEU A 488 -2.11 33.98 -11.41
C LEU A 488 -2.29 33.77 -12.92
N VAL A 489 -3.29 32.99 -13.31
CA VAL A 489 -3.71 32.81 -14.70
C VAL A 489 -5.10 33.42 -14.83
N ASP A 490 -5.24 34.45 -15.68
CA ASP A 490 -6.48 35.19 -15.86
C ASP A 490 -7.11 35.67 -14.53
N GLY A 491 -6.26 36.12 -13.60
CA GLY A 491 -6.67 36.60 -12.26
C GLY A 491 -7.00 35.50 -11.25
N THR A 492 -6.90 34.23 -11.62
CA THR A 492 -7.14 33.08 -10.74
C THR A 492 -5.81 32.48 -10.29
N ALA A 493 -5.66 32.28 -8.98
CA ALA A 493 -4.53 31.54 -8.41
C ALA A 493 -4.59 30.07 -8.85
N THR A 494 -3.47 29.52 -9.31
CA THR A 494 -3.38 28.16 -9.84
C THR A 494 -2.09 27.46 -9.40
N ARG A 495 -2.13 26.14 -9.29
CA ARG A 495 -0.99 25.26 -8.97
C ARG A 495 -0.94 24.10 -9.95
N ASP A 496 0.22 23.48 -10.06
CA ASP A 496 0.34 22.23 -10.82
C ASP A 496 0.10 21.03 -9.89
N ILE A 497 -0.55 20.00 -10.40
CA ILE A 497 -0.73 18.72 -9.69
C ILE A 497 -0.12 17.62 -10.55
N ALA A 498 0.79 16.84 -9.98
CA ALA A 498 1.36 15.66 -10.60
C ALA A 498 0.97 14.41 -9.81
N PHE A 499 0.77 13.31 -10.49
CA PHE A 499 0.44 12.05 -9.86
C PHE A 499 0.89 10.86 -10.72
N THR A 500 1.02 9.68 -10.11
CA THR A 500 1.36 8.44 -10.81
C THR A 500 0.16 7.50 -10.86
N VAL A 501 0.06 6.76 -11.95
CA VAL A 501 -0.90 5.66 -12.16
C VAL A 501 -0.18 4.51 -12.84
N ALA A 502 -0.76 3.31 -12.76
CA ALA A 502 -0.27 2.17 -13.53
C ALA A 502 -0.22 2.53 -15.02
N GLN A 503 0.84 2.11 -15.73
CA GLN A 503 1.03 2.43 -17.15
C GLN A 503 -0.18 2.05 -18.02
N MET A 504 -0.86 0.95 -17.68
CA MET A 504 -2.06 0.49 -18.38
C MET A 504 -3.26 1.45 -18.25
N ASP A 505 -3.34 2.22 -17.16
CA ASP A 505 -4.43 3.17 -16.90
C ASP A 505 -4.10 4.59 -17.40
N ALA A 506 -2.85 4.84 -17.79
CA ALA A 506 -2.35 6.18 -18.05
C ALA A 506 -3.05 6.88 -19.23
N GLU A 507 -3.32 6.15 -20.31
CA GLU A 507 -4.11 6.65 -21.46
C GLU A 507 -5.56 6.96 -21.05
N ALA A 508 -6.20 6.05 -20.31
CA ALA A 508 -7.58 6.25 -19.85
C ALA A 508 -7.70 7.44 -18.88
N ALA A 509 -6.69 7.65 -18.03
CA ALA A 509 -6.61 8.77 -17.11
C ALA A 509 -6.46 10.10 -17.85
N GLN A 510 -5.55 10.18 -18.82
CA GLN A 510 -5.35 11.38 -19.63
C GLN A 510 -6.63 11.78 -20.37
N VAL A 511 -7.24 10.83 -21.09
CA VAL A 511 -8.48 11.06 -21.84
C VAL A 511 -9.61 11.53 -20.93
N ALA A 512 -9.71 10.95 -19.73
CA ALA A 512 -10.72 11.38 -18.76
C ALA A 512 -10.54 12.85 -18.37
N LEU A 513 -9.30 13.26 -18.10
CA LEU A 513 -8.99 14.61 -17.63
C LEU A 513 -9.12 15.66 -18.75
N GLU A 514 -8.67 15.37 -19.96
CA GLU A 514 -8.76 16.29 -21.10
C GLU A 514 -10.21 16.54 -21.53
N GLN A 515 -11.09 15.53 -21.39
CA GLN A 515 -12.51 15.67 -21.72
C GLN A 515 -13.33 16.36 -20.63
N SER A 516 -12.71 16.75 -19.51
CA SER A 516 -13.40 17.29 -18.36
C SER A 516 -13.36 18.82 -18.30
N ASP A 517 -14.48 19.45 -17.97
CA ASP A 517 -14.56 20.90 -17.78
C ASP A 517 -14.12 21.30 -16.36
N LEU A 518 -12.84 21.07 -16.07
CA LEU A 518 -12.25 21.39 -14.77
C LEU A 518 -11.70 22.82 -14.69
N GLY A 519 -11.51 23.48 -15.83
CA GLY A 519 -10.82 24.79 -15.90
C GLY A 519 -9.33 24.69 -15.57
N CYS A 520 -8.73 23.53 -15.84
CA CYS A 520 -7.30 23.28 -15.72
C CYS A 520 -6.60 23.57 -17.06
N GLY A 521 -5.27 23.71 -17.03
CA GLY A 521 -4.43 23.79 -18.21
C GLY A 521 -4.12 22.42 -18.81
N GLU A 522 -2.99 22.35 -19.52
CA GLU A 522 -2.52 21.14 -20.21
C GLU A 522 -2.35 19.94 -19.26
N VAL A 523 -2.73 18.76 -19.76
CA VAL A 523 -2.45 17.45 -19.14
C VAL A 523 -1.33 16.79 -19.92
N THR A 524 -0.21 16.49 -19.27
CA THR A 524 0.91 15.76 -19.88
C THR A 524 1.10 14.40 -19.25
N ILE A 525 1.59 13.45 -20.06
CA ILE A 525 1.90 12.08 -19.65
C ILE A 525 3.38 11.79 -19.92
N ASP A 526 4.03 11.16 -18.94
CA ASP A 526 5.39 10.68 -19.04
C ASP A 526 5.46 9.22 -18.57
N ARG A 527 5.75 8.32 -19.51
CA ARG A 527 5.89 6.87 -19.25
C ARG A 527 7.34 6.47 -18.97
N SER A 528 8.29 7.37 -19.18
CA SER A 528 9.72 7.09 -19.03
C SER A 528 10.20 7.43 -17.62
N ILE A 529 9.38 7.07 -16.62
CA ILE A 529 9.68 7.31 -15.21
C ILE A 529 9.98 6.00 -14.49
N ALA A 530 10.71 6.11 -13.39
CA ALA A 530 10.96 5.02 -12.46
C ALA A 530 10.76 5.54 -11.05
N LYS A 531 9.90 4.88 -10.26
CA LYS A 531 9.72 5.20 -8.84
C LYS A 531 10.74 4.39 -8.05
N LYS A 532 11.62 5.09 -7.31
CA LYS A 532 12.53 4.48 -6.34
C LYS A 532 12.08 4.90 -4.96
N GLU A 533 11.96 3.93 -4.07
CA GLU A 533 11.48 4.21 -2.72
C GLU A 533 12.21 3.31 -1.73
N THR A 534 12.53 3.91 -0.60
CA THR A 534 13.21 3.28 0.54
C THR A 534 12.22 3.19 1.67
N PHE A 535 12.23 2.09 2.42
CA PHE A 535 11.37 1.92 3.57
C PHE A 535 12.21 1.81 4.84
N ASP A 536 11.70 2.39 5.91
CA ASP A 536 12.35 2.48 7.20
C ASP A 536 11.37 2.26 8.36
N LEU A 537 11.93 2.20 9.57
CA LEU A 537 11.17 2.14 10.82
C LEU A 537 10.65 3.51 11.27
N LEU A 538 11.19 4.60 10.72
CA LEU A 538 11.08 5.95 11.27
C LEU A 538 9.90 6.74 10.69
N GLY A 539 9.31 6.30 9.57
CA GLY A 539 8.04 6.83 9.07
C GLY A 539 6.83 6.55 9.96
N MET A 540 6.98 5.70 10.99
CA MET A 540 5.89 5.27 11.86
C MET A 540 6.19 5.53 13.34
N ASN A 541 5.72 6.69 13.82
CA ASN A 541 5.66 6.97 15.24
C ASN A 541 4.80 5.91 15.95
N ARG A 542 5.32 5.33 17.04
CA ARG A 542 4.54 4.48 17.93
C ARG A 542 3.32 5.26 18.43
N LEU A 543 2.14 4.79 18.07
CA LEU A 543 0.86 5.25 18.61
C LEU A 543 0.83 5.02 20.13
N LEU A 544 1.08 6.04 20.93
CA LEU A 544 0.75 6.01 22.36
C LEU A 544 -0.63 6.67 22.56
N PRO A 545 -1.59 6.00 23.23
CA PRO A 545 -2.86 6.62 23.54
C PRO A 545 -2.67 7.80 24.49
N VAL A 546 -3.28 8.94 24.16
CA VAL A 546 -3.35 10.11 25.05
C VAL A 546 -4.24 9.76 26.24
N GLU A 547 -3.67 9.65 27.44
CA GLU A 547 -4.48 9.58 28.65
C GLU A 547 -5.23 10.91 28.82
N PRO A 548 -6.55 10.89 29.08
CA PRO A 548 -7.30 12.11 29.33
C PRO A 548 -6.75 12.77 30.60
N SER A 549 -6.30 14.02 30.46
CA SER A 549 -5.84 14.84 31.58
C SER A 549 -6.91 14.85 32.68
N ARG A 550 -6.67 14.13 33.78
CA ARG A 550 -7.48 14.25 34.98
C ARG A 550 -7.29 15.66 35.50
N GLY A 551 -8.25 16.53 35.20
CA GLY A 551 -8.41 17.81 35.86
C GLY A 551 -8.48 17.57 37.37
N SER A 552 -7.45 18.03 38.07
CA SER A 552 -7.47 18.19 39.51
C SER A 552 -8.53 19.23 39.86
N SER A 553 -9.72 18.76 40.18
CA SER A 553 -10.63 19.50 41.05
C SER A 553 -10.10 19.32 42.48
N SER A 554 -9.54 20.39 43.04
CA SER A 554 -9.36 20.53 44.48
C SER A 554 -10.28 21.65 44.96
N LEU A 555 -10.90 21.38 46.11
CA LEU A 555 -11.69 22.23 46.98
C LEU A 555 -11.21 23.69 47.08
#